data_AF-A0A6C0IUG6-F1
#
_entry.id   AF-A0A6C0IUG6-F1
#
_cell.length_a   1.000
_cell.length_b   1.000
_cell.length_c   1.000
_cell.angle_alpha   90.00
_cell.angle_beta   90.00
_cell.angle_gamma   90.00
#
_symmetry.space_group_name_H-M   'P 1'
#
loop_
_entity.id
_entity.type
_entity.pdbx_description
1 polymer ?
#
loop_
_entity_poly.entity_id
_entity_poly.type
_entity_poly.pdbx_seq_one_letter_code
_entity_poly.pdbx_strand_id
1 'polypeptide(L)' 'MGTIKDSFLSFFKDKEMKQNIKEILRPVTDIVYNEIYIYVWFICFFNLFLFIIILVNLFLLVRISGKVILYETIHPA' A
#
# COMPACT_ATOMS: atom_id res chain seq x y z
N MET A 1 -15.98 -2.75 -32.30
CA MET A 1 -15.48 -3.71 -31.30
C MET A 1 -15.35 -2.95 -29.98
N GLY A 2 -16.38 -2.98 -29.13
CA GLY A 2 -16.45 -2.17 -27.89
C GLY A 2 -17.63 -2.49 -26.96
N THR A 3 -18.38 -3.55 -27.25
CA THR A 3 -19.72 -3.82 -26.71
C THR A 3 -19.75 -4.09 -25.20
N ILE A 4 -18.66 -4.64 -24.64
CA ILE A 4 -18.59 -4.99 -23.22
C ILE A 4 -18.52 -3.73 -22.36
N LYS A 5 -17.73 -2.72 -22.75
CA LYS A 5 -17.60 -1.48 -21.98
C LYS A 5 -18.89 -0.66 -21.96
N ASP A 6 -19.56 -0.54 -23.10
CA ASP A 6 -20.83 0.19 -23.20
C ASP A 6 -21.95 -0.52 -22.45
N SER A 7 -21.97 -1.86 -22.49
CA SER A 7 -22.93 -2.66 -21.73
C SER A 7 -22.67 -2.56 -20.22
N PHE A 8 -21.41 -2.63 -19.77
CA PHE A 8 -21.08 -2.42 -18.35
C PHE A 8 -21.40 -1.00 -17.88
N LEU A 9 -21.23 0.02 -18.74
CA LEU A 9 -21.54 1.40 -18.42
C LEU A 9 -23.06 1.64 -18.30
N SER A 10 -23.87 1.00 -19.16
CA SER A 10 -25.33 1.06 -19.06
C SER A 10 -25.85 0.27 -17.86
N PHE A 11 -25.26 -0.88 -17.53
CA PHE A 11 -25.55 -1.65 -16.32
C PHE A 11 -25.21 -0.89 -15.03
N PHE A 12 -24.11 -0.14 -15.00
CA PHE A 12 -23.70 0.62 -13.81
C PHE A 12 -24.48 1.92 -13.59
N LYS A 13 -25.11 2.44 -14.65
CA LYS A 13 -25.89 3.68 -14.61
C LYS A 13 -27.27 3.48 -13.97
N ASP A 14 -27.71 2.25 -13.84
CA ASP A 14 -29.01 1.92 -13.27
C ASP A 14 -28.98 2.00 -11.74
N LYS A 15 -29.70 2.97 -11.18
CA LYS A 15 -29.77 3.22 -9.73
C LYS A 15 -30.25 1.99 -8.96
N GLU A 16 -31.04 1.13 -9.58
CA GLU A 16 -31.54 -0.11 -9.00
C GLU A 16 -30.42 -1.15 -8.86
N MET A 17 -29.48 -1.19 -9.81
CA MET A 17 -28.35 -2.11 -9.74
C MET A 17 -27.34 -1.70 -8.68
N LYS A 18 -27.14 -0.40 -8.40
CA LYS A 18 -26.28 0.04 -7.28
C LYS A 18 -26.79 -0.43 -5.91
N GLN A 19 -28.12 -0.54 -5.76
CA GLN A 19 -28.76 -1.05 -4.55
C GLN A 19 -28.65 -2.58 -4.47
N ASN A 20 -28.91 -3.29 -5.57
CA ASN A 20 -28.72 -4.74 -5.66
C ASN A 20 -27.25 -5.16 -5.51
N ILE A 21 -26.31 -4.44 -6.13
CA ILE A 21 -24.86 -4.62 -5.96
C ILE A 21 -24.50 -4.40 -4.50
N LYS A 22 -25.05 -3.38 -3.82
CA LYS A 22 -24.78 -3.14 -2.39
C LYS A 22 -25.35 -4.22 -1.48
N GLU A 23 -26.49 -4.82 -1.83
CA GLU A 23 -27.07 -5.97 -1.13
C GLU A 23 -26.29 -7.27 -1.36
N ILE A 24 -25.79 -7.51 -2.59
CA ILE A 24 -24.96 -8.66 -2.93
C ILE A 24 -23.53 -8.48 -2.40
N LEU A 25 -22.99 -7.26 -2.44
CA LEU A 25 -21.69 -6.95 -1.86
C LEU A 25 -21.74 -7.02 -0.34
N ARG A 26 -22.85 -6.77 0.35
CA ARG A 26 -22.87 -6.82 1.83
C ARG A 26 -22.31 -8.15 2.40
N PRO A 27 -22.85 -9.33 2.06
CA PRO A 27 -22.32 -10.60 2.56
C PRO A 27 -20.95 -10.95 1.98
N VAL A 28 -20.68 -10.58 0.73
CA VAL A 28 -19.36 -10.83 0.10
C VAL A 28 -18.30 -9.97 0.77
N THR A 29 -18.60 -8.70 1.00
CA THR A 29 -17.75 -7.74 1.70
C THR A 29 -17.56 -8.16 3.14
N ASP A 30 -18.52 -8.78 3.82
CA ASP A 30 -18.34 -9.27 5.20
C ASP A 30 -17.35 -10.45 5.26
N ILE A 31 -17.52 -11.45 4.38
CA ILE A 31 -16.64 -12.62 4.27
C ILE A 31 -15.25 -12.19 3.81
N VAL A 32 -15.20 -11.35 2.77
CA VAL A 32 -13.97 -10.80 2.19
C VAL A 32 -13.31 -9.82 3.15
N TYR A 33 -14.04 -9.01 3.91
CA TYR A 33 -13.43 -8.14 4.93
C TYR A 33 -12.75 -8.99 5.98
N ASN A 34 -13.37 -10.05 6.48
CA ASN A 34 -12.74 -10.84 7.54
C ASN A 34 -11.41 -11.48 7.07
N GLU A 35 -11.37 -12.04 5.85
CA GLU A 35 -10.14 -12.59 5.28
C GLU A 35 -9.15 -11.51 4.84
N ILE A 36 -9.59 -10.54 4.03
CA ILE A 36 -8.74 -9.45 3.51
C ILE A 36 -8.23 -8.55 4.63
N TYR A 37 -8.98 -8.35 5.72
CA TYR A 37 -8.53 -7.52 6.84
C TYR A 37 -7.24 -8.08 7.45
N ILE A 38 -7.14 -9.40 7.59
CA ILE A 38 -5.90 -10.03 8.07
C ILE A 38 -4.76 -9.80 7.07
N TYR A 39 -5.01 -9.98 5.77
CA TYR A 39 -3.98 -9.74 4.73
C TYR A 39 -3.53 -8.27 4.67
N VAL A 40 -4.47 -7.33 4.74
CA VAL A 40 -4.20 -5.88 4.76
C VAL A 40 -3.46 -5.50 6.02
N TRP A 41 -3.81 -6.09 7.17
CA TRP A 41 -3.12 -5.84 8.44
C TRP A 41 -1.67 -6.34 8.39
N PHE A 42 -1.42 -7.54 7.86
CA PHE A 42 -0.07 -8.03 7.62
C PHE A 42 0.71 -7.13 6.65
N ILE A 43 0.10 -6.72 5.52
CA ILE A 43 0.74 -5.80 4.57
C ILE A 43 1.08 -4.46 5.24
N CYS A 44 0.17 -3.91 6.04
CA CYS A 44 0.39 -2.66 6.77
C CYS A 44 1.53 -2.82 7.79
N PHE A 45 1.54 -3.92 8.54
CA PHE A 45 2.59 -4.21 9.51
C PHE A 45 3.96 -4.38 8.83
N PHE A 46 4.02 -5.11 7.71
CA PHE A 46 5.24 -5.26 6.91
C PHE A 46 5.73 -3.92 6.36
N ASN A 47 4.84 -3.10 5.80
CA ASN A 47 5.20 -1.79 5.28
C ASN A 47 5.71 -0.86 6.38
N LEU A 48 5.08 -0.87 7.57
CA LEU A 48 5.53 -0.10 8.72
C LEU A 48 6.93 -0.55 9.17
N PHE A 49 7.17 -1.86 9.22
CA PHE A 49 8.48 -2.41 9.58
C PHE A 49 9.57 -2.05 8.55
N LEU A 50 9.25 -2.16 7.26
CA LEU A 50 10.11 -1.74 6.15
C LEU A 50 10.49 -0.25 6.27
N PHE A 51 9.51 0.60 6.57
CA PHE A 51 9.75 2.03 6.76
C PHE A 51 10.74 2.31 7.89
N ILE A 52 10.61 1.59 9.02
CA ILE A 52 11.55 1.70 10.14
C ILE A 52 12.96 1.23 9.74
N ILE A 53 13.09 0.11 9.01
CA ILE A 53 14.38 -0.39 8.54
C ILE A 53 15.06 0.64 7.63
N ILE A 54 14.31 1.25 6.71
CA ILE A 54 14.83 2.27 5.81
C ILE A 54 15.33 3.49 6.60
N LEU A 55 14.58 3.93 7.61
CA LEU A 55 14.99 5.02 8.50
C LEU A 55 16.28 4.70 9.26
N VAL A 56 16.41 3.48 9.80
CA VAL A 56 17.62 3.06 10.51
C VAL A 56 18.82 3.01 9.58
N ASN A 57 18.66 2.48 8.36
CA ASN A 57 19.71 2.46 7.35
C ASN A 57 20.14 3.88 6.96
N LEU A 58 19.18 4.78 6.74
CA LEU A 58 19.44 6.18 6.43
C LEU A 58 20.21 6.86 7.57
N PHE A 59 19.77 6.67 8.81
CA PHE A 59 20.43 7.23 9.98
C PHE A 59 21.85 6.69 10.16
N LEU A 60 22.04 5.38 9.95
CA LEU A 60 23.35 4.75 10.01
C LEU A 60 24.29 5.31 8.93
N LEU A 61 23.78 5.47 7.70
CA LEU A 61 24.53 6.05 6.58
C LEU A 61 25.01 7.47 6.91
N VAL A 62 24.11 8.35 7.38
CA VAL A 62 24.45 9.72 7.78
C VAL A 62 25.51 9.72 8.88
N ARG A 63 25.38 8.83 9.87
CA ARG A 63 26.35 8.71 10.97
C ARG A 63 27.72 8.26 10.50
N ILE A 64 27.78 7.34 9.53
CA ILE A 64 29.04 6.87 8.95
C ILE A 64 29.65 7.96 8.08
N SER A 65 28.88 8.59 7.18
CA SER A 65 29.37 9.68 6.33
C SER A 65 29.96 10.83 7.14
N GLY A 66 29.35 11.22 8.28
CA GLY A 66 29.90 12.24 9.16
C GLY A 66 31.28 11.87 9.75
N LYS A 67 31.50 10.59 10.07
CA LYS A 67 32.80 10.10 10.56
C LYS A 67 33.84 9.98 9.45
N VAL A 68 33.42 9.54 8.26
CA VAL A 68 34.30 9.43 7.08
C VAL A 68 34.82 10.81 6.68
N ILE A 69 33.96 11.83 6.63
CA ILE A 69 34.36 13.21 6.31
C ILE A 69 35.38 13.74 7.32
N LEU A 70 35.18 13.48 8.62
CA LEU A 70 36.11 13.90 9.68
C LEU A 70 37.47 13.20 9.57
N TYR A 71 37.49 11.91 9.23
CA TYR A 71 38.73 11.15 9.04
C TYR A 71 39.56 11.73 7.89
N GLU A 72 38.91 12.08 6.78
CA GLU A 72 39.57 12.70 5.63
C GLU A 72 40.11 14.11 5.93
N THR A 73 39.51 14.84 6.88
CA THR A 73 40.01 16.16 7.31
C THR A 73 41.20 16.07 8.27
N ILE A 74 41.35 14.97 9.03
CA ILE A 74 42.42 14.80 10.02
C ILE A 74 43.67 14.16 9.41
N HIS A 75 43.52 13.35 8.36
CA HIS A 75 44.63 12.79 7.60
C HIS A 75 44.46 13.11 6.11
N PRO A 76 44.79 14.34 5.67
CA PRO A 76 44.87 14.63 4.25
C PRO A 76 46.05 13.84 3.66
N ALA A 77 45.78 13.07 2.60
CA ALA A 77 46.80 12.39 1.80
C ALA A 77 47.67 13.40 1.04
#